data_AF-A0AAV9M3L5-F1
#
_entry.id   AF-A0AAV9M3L5-F1
#
_cell.length_a   1.000
_cell.length_b   1.000
_cell.length_c   1.000
_cell.angle_alpha   90.00
_cell.angle_beta   90.00
_cell.angle_gamma   90.00
#
_symmetry.space_group_name_H-M   'P 1'
#
loop_
_entity.id
_entity.type
_entity.pdbx_description
1 polymer ?
#
loop_
_entity_poly.entity_id
_entity_poly.type
_entity_poly.pdbx_seq_one_letter_code
_entity_poly.pdbx_strand_id
1 'polypeptide(L)' 'MKKAIELTEQADTKGIQIQIAGRIDGKETARVEWIREGRVPLQTIRAKIDYCSYTVRTIYGTLGIKIWIFLDEE' A
#
# COMPACT_ATOMS: atom_id res chain seq x y z
N MET A 1 -6.81 4.97 -3.63
CA MET A 1 -5.36 4.78 -3.77
C MET A 1 -4.67 6.06 -4.26
N LYS A 2 -5.02 6.62 -5.43
CA LYS A 2 -4.40 7.85 -5.98
C LYS A 2 -4.26 9.01 -4.97
N LYS A 3 -5.35 9.38 -4.29
CA LYS A 3 -5.31 10.43 -3.26
C LYS A 3 -4.34 10.14 -2.11
N ALA A 4 -4.16 8.87 -1.73
CA ALA A 4 -3.19 8.52 -0.70
C ALA A 4 -1.75 8.70 -1.20
N ILE A 5 -1.49 8.43 -2.48
CA ILE A 5 -0.18 8.67 -3.12
C ILE A 5 0.11 10.17 -3.13
N GLU A 6 -0.83 10.99 -3.61
CA GLU A 6 -0.69 12.46 -3.63
C GLU A 6 -0.39 13.04 -2.23
N LEU A 7 -1.07 12.55 -1.19
CA LEU A 7 -0.80 12.97 0.19
C LEU A 7 0.58 12.51 0.70
N THR A 8 1.07 11.38 0.21
CA THR A 8 2.38 10.83 0.62
C THR A 8 3.52 11.52 -0.11
N GLU A 9 3.31 11.97 -1.35
CA GLU A 9 4.24 12.84 -2.09
C GLU A 9 4.45 14.19 -1.37
N GLN A 10 3.39 14.75 -0.81
CA GLN A 10 3.47 15.99 0.00
C GLN A 10 4.27 15.80 1.31
N ALA A 11 4.42 14.56 1.77
CA ALA A 11 5.12 14.22 3.01
C ALA A 11 6.61 13.88 2.79
N ASP A 12 7.18 14.20 1.62
CA ASP A 12 8.60 14.00 1.27
C ASP A 12 9.06 12.53 1.41
N THR A 13 8.25 11.61 0.89
CA THR A 13 8.59 10.18 0.85
C THR A 13 9.20 9.79 -0.49
N LYS A 14 10.18 8.87 -0.48
CA LYS A 14 10.89 8.44 -1.70
C LYS A 14 10.15 7.37 -2.50
N GLY A 15 9.18 6.72 -1.88
CA GLY A 15 8.28 5.81 -2.59
C GLY A 15 7.23 5.20 -1.69
N ILE A 16 6.14 4.77 -2.31
CA ILE A 16 5.03 4.12 -1.64
C ILE A 16 4.51 2.95 -2.48
N GLN A 17 4.18 1.86 -1.82
CA GLN A 17 3.44 0.75 -2.41
C GLN A 17 2.20 0.47 -1.56
N ILE A 18 1.04 0.47 -2.20
CA ILE A 18 -0.25 0.17 -1.57
C ILE A 18 -0.82 -1.07 -2.24
N GLN A 19 -1.18 -2.08 -1.47
CA GLN A 19 -1.86 -3.28 -1.94
C GLN A 19 -3.18 -3.43 -1.19
N ILE A 20 -4.26 -3.68 -1.93
CA ILE A 20 -5.57 -4.02 -1.39
C ILE A 20 -5.98 -5.37 -1.95
N ALA A 21 -6.35 -6.28 -1.06
CA ALA A 21 -6.78 -7.64 -1.39
C ALA A 21 -8.19 -7.90 -0.85
N GLY A 22 -9.03 -8.50 -1.69
CA GLY A 22 -10.36 -8.98 -1.31
C GLY A 22 -11.42 -8.64 -2.34
N ARG A 23 -12.68 -8.56 -1.91
CA ARG A 23 -13.82 -8.27 -2.80
C ARG A 23 -13.95 -6.77 -3.04
N ILE A 24 -13.18 -6.27 -3.98
CA ILE A 24 -13.19 -4.86 -4.36
C ILE A 24 -14.44 -4.58 -5.20
N ASP A 25 -15.12 -3.48 -4.90
CA ASP A 25 -16.35 -3.04 -5.58
C ASP A 25 -17.52 -4.04 -5.45
N GLY A 26 -17.52 -4.84 -4.38
CA GLY A 26 -18.58 -5.82 -4.11
C GLY A 26 -18.63 -7.02 -5.05
N LYS A 27 -17.67 -7.13 -5.98
CA LYS A 27 -17.60 -8.24 -6.94
C LYS A 27 -17.52 -9.58 -6.23
N GLU A 28 -18.10 -10.61 -6.86
CA GLU A 28 -18.13 -11.98 -6.33
C GLU A 28 -16.71 -12.54 -6.18
N THR A 29 -15.88 -12.36 -7.20
CA THR A 29 -14.48 -12.79 -7.20
C THR A 29 -13.58 -11.79 -6.48
N ALA A 30 -12.80 -12.27 -5.50
CA ALA A 30 -11.77 -11.47 -4.86
C ALA A 30 -10.61 -11.16 -5.82
N ARG A 31 -10.05 -9.96 -5.72
CA ARG A 31 -8.90 -9.52 -6.51
C ARG A 31 -7.87 -8.82 -5.63
N VAL A 32 -6.65 -8.75 -6.14
CA VAL A 32 -5.56 -8.00 -5.52
C VAL A 32 -5.20 -6.86 -6.46
N GLU A 33 -5.42 -5.63 -6.02
CA GLU A 33 -4.98 -4.43 -6.72
C GLU A 33 -3.84 -3.81 -5.94
N TRP A 34 -2.77 -3.46 -6.63
CA TRP A 34 -1.66 -2.75 -6.03
C TRP A 34 -1.21 -1.62 -6.95
N ILE A 35 -0.77 -0.54 -6.33
CA ILE A 35 -0.16 0.60 -7.00
C ILE A 35 1.15 0.89 -6.29
N ARG A 36 2.17 1.18 -7.08
CA ARG A 36 3.48 1.57 -6.59
C ARG A 36 3.87 2.87 -7.29
N GLU A 37 4.33 3.82 -6.49
CA GLU A 37 4.88 5.09 -6.96
C GLU A 37 6.28 5.27 -6.34
N GLY A 38 7.26 5.66 -7.16
CA GLY A 38 8.65 5.80 -6.72
C GLY A 38 9.38 4.47 -6.41
N ARG A 39 10.43 4.56 -5.58
CA ARG A 39 11.34 3.43 -5.29
C ARG A 39 10.90 2.72 -4.00
N VAL A 40 10.73 1.40 -4.04
CA VAL A 40 10.45 0.58 -2.85
C VAL A 40 11.32 -0.68 -2.91
N PRO A 41 12.55 -0.65 -2.36
CA PRO A 41 13.50 -1.76 -2.47
C PRO A 41 13.32 -2.77 -1.34
N LEU A 42 12.42 -3.75 -1.52
CA LEU A 42 12.07 -4.73 -0.47
C LEU A 42 13.20 -5.72 -0.11
N GLN A 43 14.23 -5.85 -0.95
CA GLN A 43 15.38 -6.72 -0.68
C GLN A 43 16.57 -5.98 -0.04
N THR A 44 16.56 -4.64 -0.05
CA THR A 44 17.65 -3.84 0.52
C THR A 44 17.44 -3.70 2.01
N ILE A 45 18.21 -4.44 2.81
CA ILE A 45 18.08 -4.44 4.29
C ILE A 45 18.37 -3.05 4.89
N ARG A 46 19.21 -2.24 4.24
CA ARG A 46 19.54 -0.87 4.66
C ARG A 46 18.42 0.15 4.39
N ALA A 47 17.42 -0.20 3.59
CA ALA A 47 16.35 0.72 3.28
C ALA A 47 15.40 0.86 4.48
N LYS A 48 15.15 2.09 4.91
CA LYS A 48 14.14 2.38 5.94
C LYS A 48 12.76 2.28 5.31
N ILE A 49 12.10 1.15 5.54
CA ILE A 49 10.77 0.84 5.02
C ILE A 49 9.80 0.68 6.18
N ASP A 50 8.80 1.55 6.24
CA ASP A 50 7.67 1.39 7.14
C ASP A 50 6.60 0.52 6.50
N TYR A 51 6.25 -0.56 7.19
CA TYR A 51 5.22 -1.49 6.77
C TYR A 51 4.03 -1.46 7.72
N CYS A 52 2.83 -1.39 7.16
CA CYS A 52 1.59 -1.52 7.93
C CYS A 52 0.60 -2.43 7.22
N SER A 53 -0.09 -3.27 7.99
CA SER A 53 -1.20 -4.08 7.52
C SER A 53 -2.45 -3.77 8.32
N TYR A 54 -3.56 -3.53 7.63
CA TYR A 54 -4.83 -3.24 8.27
C TYR A 54 -5.97 -3.99 7.61
N THR A 55 -6.93 -4.41 8.43
CA THR A 55 -8.08 -5.19 7.99
C THR A 55 -9.33 -4.33 8.07
N VAL A 56 -10.05 -4.19 6.95
CA VAL A 56 -11.29 -3.43 6.86
C VAL A 56 -12.46 -4.38 6.67
N ARG A 57 -13.45 -4.29 7.56
CA ARG A 57 -14.71 -5.04 7.44
C ARG A 57 -15.69 -4.24 6.61
N THR A 58 -16.23 -4.84 5.56
CA THR A 58 -17.27 -4.27 4.71
C THR A 58 -18.49 -5.19 4.72
N ILE A 59 -19.61 -4.71 4.15
CA ILE A 59 -20.83 -5.52 4.00
C ILE A 59 -20.60 -6.78 3.15
N TYR A 60 -19.63 -6.77 2.23
CA TYR A 60 -19.34 -7.86 1.30
C TYR A 60 -18.23 -8.80 1.80
N GLY A 61 -17.73 -8.60 3.02
CA GLY A 61 -16.66 -9.40 3.62
C GLY A 61 -15.53 -8.54 4.14
N THR A 62 -14.30 -9.04 4.00
CA THR A 62 -13.11 -8.39 4.56
C THR A 62 -12.15 -7.97 3.46
N LEU A 63 -11.63 -6.74 3.55
CA LEU A 63 -10.55 -6.21 2.70
C LEU A 63 -9.26 -6.13 3.52
N GLY A 64 -8.19 -6.70 2.99
CA GLY A 64 -6.85 -6.55 3.54
C GLY A 64 -6.12 -5.41 2.84
N ILE A 65 -5.59 -4.47 3.61
CA ILE A 65 -4.77 -3.36 3.11
C ILE A 65 -3.35 -3.54 3.63
N LYS A 66 -2.37 -3.51 2.72
CA LYS A 66 -0.94 -3.56 3.03
C LYS A 66 -0.28 -2.33 2.42
N ILE A 67 0.51 -1.62 3.21
CA ILE A 67 1.19 -0.40 2.79
C ILE A 67 2.68 -0.54 3.13
N TRP A 68 3.52 -0.16 2.18
CA TRP A 68 4.96 0.02 2.37
C TRP A 68 5.31 1.46 2.02
N ILE A 69 6.01 2.15 2.90
CA ILE A 69 6.51 3.52 2.69
C ILE A 69 8.03 3.46 2.77
N PHE A 70 8.70 3.94 1.74
CA PHE A 70 10.14 4.07 1.70
C PHE A 70 10.53 5.51 2.03
N LEU A 71 11.24 5.68 3.16
CA LEU A 71 11.67 6.98 3.67
C LEU A 71 13.04 7.34 3.09
N ASP A 72 14.09 6.58 3.46
CA ASP A 72 15.44 6.80 2.95
C ASP A 72 16.34 5.56 3.08
N GLU A 73 17.46 5.54 2.35
CA GLU A 73 18.63 4.69 2.64
C GLU A 73 19.56 5.49 3.55
N GLU A 74 19.97 4.89 4.68
CA GLU A 74 21.04 5.44 5.51
C GLU A 74 22.42 5.01 4.99
#